data_AF-A0A6P2CTY0-F1
#
_entry.id   AF-A0A6P2CTY0-F1
#
_cell.length_a   1.000
_cell.length_b   1.000
_cell.length_c   1.000
_cell.angle_alpha   90.00
_cell.angle_beta   90.00
_cell.angle_gamma   90.00
#
_symmetry.space_group_name_H-M   'P 1'
#
loop_
_entity.id
_entity.type
_entity.pdbx_description
1 polymer ?
#
loop_
_entity_poly.entity_id
_entity_poly.type
_entity_poly.pdbx_seq_one_letter_code
_entity_poly.pdbx_strand_id
1 'polypeptide(L)'
;MPQGNPTARVFIWYPHEDDDGGAHAGHVSMYIGNYEVGKNFELALNPKSPDYVMPTEVMRDFGLSGVHYNDNYVSWWPEGGGGLLEGDRAKPKLGLYKDVKAERGQPHVVYDVYGLNVAAMRSCWHETRDKPKAGYQFLRKNCATIVMRVLEAGGALNKIGKLNNVWFGNRLYWTPKYIAQICNLLRDKDLAVKTKAGNCPAKKSNFEGKLFQLMGVR
;
A
#
# COMPACT_ATOMS: atom_id res chain seq x y z
N MET A 1 -12.24 7.00 20.46
CA MET A 1 -11.46 5.92 19.82
C MET A 1 -12.42 4.96 19.14
N PRO A 2 -12.10 4.47 17.93
CA PRO A 2 -12.96 3.55 17.19
C PRO A 2 -13.19 2.26 17.98
N GLN A 3 -14.39 1.70 17.92
CA GLN A 3 -14.70 0.41 18.55
C GLN A 3 -14.47 -0.75 17.55
N GLY A 4 -13.98 -1.88 18.07
CA GLY A 4 -13.73 -3.10 17.30
C GLY A 4 -12.32 -3.21 16.72
N ASN A 5 -12.09 -4.26 15.92
CA ASN A 5 -10.80 -4.47 15.26
C ASN A 5 -10.65 -3.58 14.02
N PRO A 6 -9.42 -3.14 13.68
CA PRO A 6 -9.17 -2.48 12.42
C PRO A 6 -9.66 -3.32 11.24
N THR A 7 -10.37 -2.67 10.32
CA THR A 7 -10.79 -3.25 9.04
C THR A 7 -9.69 -3.20 7.98
N ALA A 8 -8.69 -2.33 8.15
CA ALA A 8 -7.49 -2.30 7.36
C ALA A 8 -6.35 -1.63 8.13
N ARG A 9 -5.10 -1.96 7.79
CA ARG A 9 -3.90 -1.24 8.25
C ARG A 9 -3.14 -0.72 7.05
N VAL A 10 -3.02 0.59 6.91
CA VAL A 10 -2.34 1.28 5.79
C VAL A 10 -0.96 1.73 6.21
N PHE A 11 0.05 1.45 5.40
CA PHE A 11 1.44 1.84 5.60
C PHE A 11 1.83 2.88 4.56
N ILE A 12 2.46 3.97 5.02
CA ILE A 12 2.86 5.09 4.18
C ILE A 12 4.36 5.29 4.32
N TRP A 13 5.07 5.20 3.18
CA TRP A 13 6.41 5.73 3.00
C TRP A 13 6.29 7.01 2.18
N TYR A 14 6.57 8.14 2.82
CA TYR A 14 6.69 9.41 2.12
C TYR A 14 7.94 9.44 1.22
N PRO A 15 7.87 10.18 0.11
CA PRO A 15 9.05 10.46 -0.69
C PRO A 15 10.15 11.13 0.14
N HIS A 16 11.38 10.66 0.00
CA HIS A 16 12.54 11.16 0.74
C HIS A 16 13.84 10.88 -0.03
N GLU A 17 14.92 11.56 0.36
CA GLU A 17 16.27 11.25 -0.07
C GLU A 17 16.94 10.47 1.08
N ASP A 18 17.59 9.35 0.76
CA ASP A 18 18.46 8.62 1.69
C ASP A 18 19.73 9.42 1.99
N ASP A 19 20.42 9.08 3.08
CA ASP A 19 21.74 9.64 3.42
C ASP A 19 22.78 9.43 2.30
N ASP A 20 22.60 8.38 1.48
CA ASP A 20 23.43 8.07 0.31
C ASP A 20 23.05 8.88 -0.96
N GLY A 21 22.11 9.82 -0.86
CA GLY A 21 21.62 10.63 -1.99
C GLY A 21 20.63 9.91 -2.92
N GLY A 22 20.17 8.72 -2.56
CA GLY A 22 19.16 7.97 -3.30
C GLY A 22 17.76 8.57 -3.12
N ALA A 23 17.08 8.90 -4.22
CA ALA A 23 15.73 9.47 -4.19
C ALA A 23 14.66 8.36 -4.19
N HIS A 24 13.79 8.35 -3.18
CA HIS A 24 12.65 7.44 -3.08
C HIS A 24 11.36 8.17 -3.46
N ALA A 25 10.64 7.61 -4.42
CA ALA A 25 9.32 8.08 -4.84
C ALA A 25 8.25 7.97 -3.74
N GLY A 26 8.54 7.21 -2.68
CA GLY A 26 7.59 6.83 -1.65
C GLY A 26 6.65 5.73 -2.12
N HIS A 27 6.02 5.07 -1.15
CA HIS A 27 5.20 3.89 -1.37
C HIS A 27 4.02 3.83 -0.43
N VAL A 28 3.01 3.07 -0.82
CA VAL A 28 1.85 2.76 0.01
C VAL A 28 1.52 1.30 -0.11
N SER A 29 1.31 0.65 1.02
CA SER A 29 0.72 -0.68 1.07
C SER A 29 -0.32 -0.78 2.17
N MET A 30 -1.08 -1.86 2.18
CA MET A 30 -2.19 -2.04 3.11
C MET A 30 -2.45 -3.51 3.41
N TYR A 31 -2.81 -3.83 4.65
CA TYR A 31 -3.54 -5.07 4.95
C TYR A 31 -5.04 -4.82 5.00
N ILE A 32 -5.79 -5.77 4.45
CA ILE A 32 -7.23 -5.87 4.53
C ILE A 32 -7.61 -6.82 5.68
N GLY A 33 -8.45 -6.35 6.60
CA GLY A 33 -8.87 -7.11 7.78
C GLY A 33 -7.87 -7.04 8.92
N ASN A 34 -7.88 -8.06 9.79
CA ASN A 34 -7.06 -8.09 10.99
C ASN A 34 -5.57 -8.23 10.64
N TYR A 35 -4.79 -7.19 10.93
CA TYR A 35 -3.35 -7.16 10.70
C TYR A 35 -2.59 -8.27 11.43
N GLU A 36 -2.92 -8.58 12.68
CA GLU A 36 -2.16 -9.59 13.44
C GLU A 36 -2.31 -10.98 12.81
N VAL A 37 -3.49 -11.28 12.27
CA VAL A 37 -3.72 -12.51 11.49
C VAL A 37 -2.87 -12.48 10.21
N GLY A 38 -2.93 -11.41 9.43
CA GLY A 38 -2.17 -11.27 8.19
C GLY A 38 -0.65 -11.33 8.40
N LYS A 39 -0.16 -10.72 9.47
CA LYS A 39 1.26 -10.71 9.88
C LYS A 39 1.75 -12.11 10.25
N ASN A 40 0.93 -12.90 10.93
CA ASN A 40 1.30 -14.28 11.29
C ASN A 40 1.47 -15.17 10.04
N PHE A 41 0.63 -14.98 9.01
CA PHE A 41 0.85 -15.64 7.72
C PHE A 41 2.17 -15.23 7.05
N GLU A 42 2.60 -13.97 7.20
CA GLU A 42 3.89 -13.55 6.66
C GLU A 42 5.10 -14.05 7.43
N LEU A 43 5.00 -14.17 8.75
CA LEU A 43 6.03 -14.81 9.56
C LEU A 43 6.25 -16.25 9.11
N ALA A 44 5.17 -16.99 8.81
CA ALA A 44 5.28 -18.34 8.24
C ALA A 44 5.98 -18.37 6.87
N LEU A 45 5.98 -17.27 6.11
CA LEU A 45 6.68 -17.15 4.82
C LEU A 45 8.07 -16.50 4.92
N ASN A 46 8.51 -16.08 6.11
CA ASN A 46 9.82 -15.47 6.32
C ASN A 46 10.89 -16.56 6.55
N PRO A 47 11.92 -16.70 5.71
CA PRO A 47 12.95 -17.74 5.83
C PRO A 47 13.77 -17.74 7.11
N LYS A 48 13.63 -16.72 7.95
CA LYS A 48 14.28 -16.61 9.26
C LYS A 48 13.32 -16.81 10.44
N SER A 49 12.05 -17.09 10.18
CA SER A 49 11.05 -17.35 11.22
C SER A 49 11.21 -18.78 11.77
N PRO A 50 11.01 -19.00 13.08
CA PRO A 50 10.93 -20.36 13.63
C PRO A 50 9.74 -21.14 13.05
N ASP A 51 8.69 -20.44 12.59
CA ASP A 51 7.49 -20.99 11.98
C ASP A 51 7.57 -21.00 10.44
N TYR A 52 8.77 -20.83 9.87
CA TYR A 52 8.95 -20.74 8.44
C TYR A 52 8.60 -22.06 7.73
N VAL A 53 7.73 -21.97 6.74
CA VAL A 53 7.51 -23.03 5.76
C VAL A 53 8.12 -22.56 4.45
N MET A 54 9.05 -23.34 3.90
CA MET A 54 9.69 -23.02 2.63
C MET A 54 8.59 -22.90 1.56
N PRO A 55 8.57 -21.84 0.72
CA PRO A 55 7.61 -21.72 -0.37
C PRO A 55 7.59 -22.96 -1.27
N THR A 56 8.72 -23.65 -1.42
CA THR A 56 8.82 -24.93 -2.14
C THR A 56 8.10 -26.09 -1.46
N GLU A 57 8.01 -26.13 -0.13
CA GLU A 57 7.24 -27.14 0.61
C GLU A 57 5.74 -26.84 0.51
N VAL A 58 5.32 -25.58 0.63
CA VAL A 58 3.93 -25.15 0.35
C VAL A 58 3.56 -25.42 -1.13
N MET A 59 4.47 -25.17 -2.07
CA MET A 59 4.31 -25.49 -3.49
C MET A 59 4.25 -26.99 -3.76
N ARG A 60 4.96 -27.82 -2.98
CA ARG A 60 4.97 -29.29 -3.13
C ARG A 60 3.69 -29.90 -2.60
N ASP A 61 3.20 -29.42 -1.46
CA ASP A 61 2.05 -30.00 -0.77
C ASP A 61 0.71 -29.47 -1.33
N PHE A 62 0.69 -28.27 -1.93
CA PHE A 62 -0.53 -27.66 -2.49
C PHE A 62 -0.47 -27.36 -4.01
N GLY A 63 0.63 -27.72 -4.69
CA GLY A 63 0.85 -27.48 -6.12
C GLY A 63 1.16 -26.02 -6.48
N LEU A 64 1.52 -25.73 -7.74
CA LEU A 64 1.71 -24.35 -8.25
C LEU A 64 0.47 -23.45 -8.08
N SER A 65 -0.70 -24.06 -7.89
CA SER A 65 -1.98 -23.42 -7.57
C SER A 65 -2.17 -23.07 -6.08
N GLY A 66 -1.28 -23.55 -5.20
CA GLY A 66 -1.45 -23.55 -3.74
C GLY A 66 -0.52 -22.61 -2.96
N VAL A 67 0.33 -21.84 -3.66
CA VAL A 67 1.01 -20.70 -3.01
C VAL A 67 -0.03 -19.62 -2.81
N HIS A 68 -0.69 -19.65 -1.66
CA HIS A 68 -1.57 -18.59 -1.22
C HIS A 68 -0.72 -17.33 -1.01
N TYR A 69 -0.69 -16.48 -2.04
CA TYR A 69 -0.35 -15.07 -1.86
C TYR A 69 -1.17 -14.56 -0.69
N ASN A 70 -0.61 -13.67 0.13
CA ASN A 70 -1.41 -13.05 1.17
C ASN A 70 -2.54 -12.24 0.49
N ASP A 71 -3.72 -12.85 0.37
CA ASP A 71 -4.91 -12.29 -0.27
C ASP A 71 -5.39 -11.02 0.43
N ASN A 72 -4.82 -10.72 1.60
CA ASN A 72 -5.11 -9.54 2.38
C ASN A 72 -4.04 -8.46 2.27
N TYR A 73 -2.87 -8.75 1.67
CA TYR A 73 -1.82 -7.76 1.53
C TYR A 73 -1.86 -7.08 0.16
N VAL A 74 -2.13 -5.78 0.18
CA VAL A 74 -2.21 -4.90 -0.99
C VAL A 74 -0.90 -4.15 -1.12
N SER A 75 -0.12 -4.51 -2.13
CA SER A 75 1.11 -3.83 -2.50
C SER A 75 1.33 -4.00 -4.00
N TRP A 76 1.64 -2.93 -4.70
CA TRP A 76 1.69 -2.91 -6.17
C TRP A 76 2.97 -2.24 -6.65
N TRP A 77 3.81 -3.00 -7.34
CA TRP A 77 5.14 -2.56 -7.80
C TRP A 77 5.34 -2.85 -9.29
N PRO A 78 6.20 -2.08 -10.00
CA PRO A 78 6.66 -2.44 -11.33
C PRO A 78 7.56 -3.69 -11.28
N GLU A 79 7.38 -4.58 -12.24
CA GLU A 79 8.21 -5.75 -12.49
C GLU A 79 9.51 -5.28 -13.17
N GLY A 80 10.66 -5.46 -12.51
CA GLY A 80 11.97 -5.11 -13.09
C GLY A 80 12.82 -4.12 -12.29
N GLY A 81 12.38 -3.65 -11.12
CA GLY A 81 13.25 -2.89 -10.21
C GLY A 81 13.29 -1.38 -10.44
N GLY A 82 12.17 -0.78 -10.86
CA GLY A 82 12.00 0.67 -10.78
C GLY A 82 12.27 1.43 -12.08
N GLY A 83 11.93 0.84 -13.24
CA GLY A 83 11.77 1.63 -14.45
C GLY A 83 10.73 2.73 -14.22
N LEU A 84 11.16 4.00 -14.25
CA LEU A 84 10.27 5.17 -14.27
C LEU A 84 9.43 5.26 -15.56
N LEU A 85 9.62 4.33 -16.50
CA LEU A 85 8.99 4.33 -17.81
C LEU A 85 7.67 3.57 -17.82
N GLU A 86 6.76 4.10 -18.61
CA GLU A 86 5.42 3.58 -18.82
C GLU A 86 5.48 2.21 -19.53
N GLY A 87 4.86 1.16 -18.97
CA GLY A 87 4.72 -0.14 -19.64
C GLY A 87 5.25 -1.35 -18.88
N ASP A 88 5.90 -1.16 -17.72
CA ASP A 88 6.31 -2.30 -16.89
C ASP A 88 5.08 -3.08 -16.41
N ARG A 89 5.18 -4.41 -16.43
CA ARG A 89 4.16 -5.28 -15.83
C ARG A 89 4.12 -5.00 -14.34
N ALA A 90 2.96 -5.12 -13.72
CA ALA A 90 2.87 -4.97 -12.27
C ALA A 90 2.86 -6.34 -11.58
N LYS A 91 3.46 -6.43 -10.40
CA LYS A 91 3.36 -7.62 -9.55
C LYS A 91 2.99 -7.28 -8.11
N PRO A 92 2.08 -8.06 -7.50
CA PRO A 92 1.84 -7.96 -6.06
C PRO A 92 3.08 -8.41 -5.29
N LYS A 93 3.32 -7.80 -4.13
CA LYS A 93 4.32 -8.31 -3.18
C LYS A 93 3.69 -9.30 -2.22
N LEU A 94 4.52 -10.23 -1.73
CA LEU A 94 4.10 -11.30 -0.83
C LEU A 94 3.71 -10.79 0.56
N GLY A 95 4.22 -9.64 0.99
CA GLY A 95 3.99 -9.13 2.33
C GLY A 95 4.77 -7.87 2.71
N LEU A 96 4.47 -7.32 3.88
CA LEU A 96 5.06 -6.11 4.45
C LEU A 96 6.57 -6.15 4.52
N TYR A 97 7.14 -7.31 4.86
CA TYR A 97 8.59 -7.45 4.95
C TYR A 97 9.31 -7.19 3.61
N LYS A 98 8.66 -7.47 2.46
CA LYS A 98 9.23 -7.19 1.14
C LYS A 98 9.23 -5.68 0.85
N ASP A 99 8.19 -4.98 1.26
CA ASP A 99 8.08 -3.53 1.10
C ASP A 99 9.06 -2.81 2.02
N VAL A 100 9.16 -3.21 3.29
CA VAL A 100 10.17 -2.67 4.22
C VAL A 100 11.59 -2.86 3.67
N LYS A 101 11.88 -4.02 3.07
CA LYS A 101 13.19 -4.28 2.44
C LYS A 101 13.40 -3.40 1.20
N ALA A 102 12.37 -3.24 0.37
CA ALA A 102 12.45 -2.44 -0.87
C ALA A 102 12.62 -0.94 -0.59
N GLU A 103 11.87 -0.43 0.39
CA GLU A 103 11.92 0.96 0.88
C GLU A 103 13.08 1.21 1.85
N ARG A 104 13.90 0.18 2.14
CA ARG A 104 15.06 0.25 3.05
C ARG A 104 14.74 0.79 4.44
N GLY A 105 13.48 0.69 4.89
CA GLY A 105 13.04 1.33 6.11
C GLY A 105 11.61 0.97 6.53
N GLN A 106 11.33 1.22 7.80
CA GLN A 106 9.97 1.09 8.34
C GLN A 106 9.05 2.18 7.78
N PRO A 107 7.74 1.94 7.68
CA PRO A 107 6.78 2.95 7.25
C PRO A 107 6.87 4.22 8.09
N HIS A 108 6.83 5.38 7.44
CA HIS A 108 6.85 6.68 8.10
C HIS A 108 5.57 6.94 8.91
N VAL A 109 4.44 6.48 8.38
CA VAL A 109 3.13 6.60 9.03
C VAL A 109 2.34 5.32 8.82
N VAL A 110 1.65 4.89 9.87
CA VAL A 110 0.70 3.77 9.85
C VAL A 110 -0.68 4.28 10.24
N TYR A 111 -1.70 3.84 9.52
CA TYR A 111 -3.10 4.10 9.86
C TYR A 111 -3.82 2.78 10.11
N ASP A 112 -4.43 2.63 11.28
CA ASP A 112 -5.45 1.63 11.53
C ASP A 112 -6.80 2.21 11.15
N VAL A 113 -7.49 1.60 10.18
CA VAL A 113 -8.74 2.11 9.61
C VAL A 113 -9.89 1.18 9.97
N TYR A 114 -11.04 1.73 10.35
CA TYR A 114 -12.17 1.03 10.94
C TYR A 114 -13.47 1.25 10.14
N GLY A 115 -14.41 0.33 10.31
CA GLY A 115 -15.77 0.48 9.80
C GLY A 115 -15.92 0.42 8.28
N LEU A 116 -14.95 -0.15 7.57
CA LEU A 116 -15.00 -0.41 6.13
C LEU A 116 -15.48 -1.83 5.81
N ASN A 117 -16.02 -2.03 4.61
CA ASN A 117 -16.47 -3.33 4.13
C ASN A 117 -15.28 -4.20 3.67
N VAL A 118 -14.79 -5.06 4.57
CA VAL A 118 -13.66 -5.98 4.33
C VAL A 118 -13.88 -6.91 3.14
N ALA A 119 -15.09 -7.44 2.95
CA ALA A 119 -15.39 -8.35 1.85
C ALA A 119 -15.28 -7.65 0.48
N ALA A 120 -15.81 -6.43 0.37
CA ALA A 120 -15.70 -5.63 -0.85
C ALA A 120 -14.24 -5.23 -1.14
N MET A 121 -13.47 -4.88 -0.11
CA MET A 121 -12.04 -4.59 -0.25
C MET A 121 -11.28 -5.81 -0.80
N ARG A 122 -11.53 -7.01 -0.26
CA ARG A 122 -10.91 -8.26 -0.71
C ARG A 122 -11.26 -8.57 -2.17
N SER A 123 -12.54 -8.47 -2.54
CA SER A 123 -12.98 -8.70 -3.93
C SER A 123 -12.26 -7.76 -4.90
N CYS A 124 -12.23 -6.46 -4.58
CA CYS A 124 -11.56 -5.46 -5.40
C CYS A 124 -10.06 -5.75 -5.54
N TRP A 125 -9.40 -6.19 -4.47
CA TRP A 125 -7.99 -6.54 -4.52
C TRP A 125 -7.74 -7.79 -5.35
N HIS A 126 -8.51 -8.85 -5.14
CA HIS A 126 -8.42 -10.08 -5.92
C HIS A 126 -8.59 -9.81 -7.43
N GLU A 127 -9.62 -9.06 -7.81
CA GLU A 127 -9.85 -8.64 -9.21
C GLU A 127 -8.70 -7.81 -9.80
N THR A 128 -8.06 -6.97 -8.97
CA THR A 128 -6.94 -6.14 -9.41
C THR A 128 -5.67 -6.97 -9.58
N ARG A 129 -5.39 -7.83 -8.60
CA ARG A 129 -4.19 -8.66 -8.52
C ARG A 129 -4.16 -9.70 -9.63
N ASP A 130 -5.27 -10.39 -9.83
CA ASP A 130 -5.35 -11.55 -10.71
C ASP A 130 -5.70 -11.14 -12.15
N LYS A 131 -5.76 -9.82 -12.42
CA LYS A 131 -5.98 -9.29 -13.75
C LYS A 131 -4.83 -9.70 -14.68
N PRO A 132 -5.11 -10.44 -15.77
CA PRO A 132 -4.08 -10.83 -16.72
C PRO A 132 -3.48 -9.58 -17.38
N LYS A 133 -2.15 -9.57 -17.52
CA LYS A 133 -1.39 -8.45 -18.11
C LYS A 133 -1.64 -7.10 -17.41
N ALA A 134 -1.82 -7.10 -16.09
CA ALA A 134 -1.93 -5.87 -15.33
C ALA A 134 -0.64 -5.03 -15.48
N GLY A 135 -0.78 -3.81 -16.01
CA GLY A 135 0.34 -2.88 -16.20
C GLY A 135 0.49 -1.93 -15.01
N TYR A 136 1.72 -1.50 -14.77
CA TYR A 136 2.08 -0.43 -13.85
C TYR A 136 2.19 0.89 -14.63
N GLN A 137 1.62 1.96 -14.09
CA GLN A 137 1.82 3.33 -14.59
C GLN A 137 2.11 4.22 -13.41
N PHE A 138 3.32 4.75 -13.31
CA PHE A 138 3.78 5.50 -12.13
C PHE A 138 2.82 6.64 -11.73
N LEU A 139 2.21 7.31 -12.71
CA LEU A 139 1.32 8.45 -12.46
C LEU A 139 -0.16 8.07 -12.25
N ARG A 140 -0.62 6.96 -12.84
CA ARG A 140 -2.06 6.63 -12.97
C ARG A 140 -2.46 5.23 -12.50
N LYS A 141 -1.50 4.32 -12.31
CA LYS A 141 -1.68 2.92 -11.87
C LYS A 141 -0.50 2.50 -11.00
N ASN A 142 -0.31 3.23 -9.89
CA ASN A 142 0.73 3.00 -8.90
C ASN A 142 0.16 2.42 -7.59
N CYS A 143 1.03 2.15 -6.61
CA CYS A 143 0.64 1.64 -5.30
C CYS A 143 -0.46 2.46 -4.60
N ALA A 144 -0.37 3.79 -4.64
CA ALA A 144 -1.36 4.68 -4.07
C ALA A 144 -2.72 4.56 -4.78
N THR A 145 -2.76 4.47 -6.11
CA THR A 145 -4.03 4.28 -6.85
C THR A 145 -4.72 2.96 -6.48
N ILE A 146 -3.95 1.88 -6.32
CA ILE A 146 -4.51 0.56 -5.98
C ILE A 146 -5.05 0.58 -4.54
N VAL A 147 -4.29 1.12 -3.59
CA VAL A 147 -4.73 1.24 -2.20
C VAL A 147 -5.98 2.11 -2.11
N MET A 148 -6.04 3.22 -2.86
CA MET A 148 -7.25 4.04 -2.93
C MET A 148 -8.44 3.26 -3.47
N ARG A 149 -8.27 2.55 -4.60
CA ARG A 149 -9.35 1.77 -5.20
C ARG A 149 -9.91 0.73 -4.24
N VAL A 150 -9.04 0.06 -3.48
CA VAL A 150 -9.45 -0.89 -2.46
C VAL A 150 -10.17 -0.19 -1.30
N LEU A 151 -9.64 0.92 -0.78
CA LEU A 151 -10.31 1.71 0.28
C LEU A 151 -11.70 2.22 -0.16
N GLU A 152 -11.82 2.65 -1.42
CA GLU A 152 -13.07 3.11 -2.03
C GLU A 152 -14.09 1.99 -2.13
N ALA A 153 -13.68 0.80 -2.58
CA ALA A 153 -14.53 -0.40 -2.57
C ALA A 153 -15.01 -0.76 -1.15
N GLY A 154 -14.17 -0.50 -0.14
CA GLY A 154 -14.55 -0.62 1.28
C GLY A 154 -15.50 0.47 1.79
N GLY A 155 -15.79 1.49 0.99
CA GLY A 155 -16.69 2.60 1.31
C GLY A 155 -16.03 3.79 2.00
N ALA A 156 -14.69 3.91 1.99
CA ALA A 156 -13.98 4.99 2.69
C ALA A 156 -14.46 6.40 2.27
N LEU A 157 -14.67 6.61 0.97
CA LEU A 157 -15.17 7.89 0.44
C LEU A 157 -16.58 8.23 0.92
N ASN A 158 -17.44 7.23 1.09
CA ASN A 158 -18.80 7.45 1.61
C ASN A 158 -18.78 7.93 3.07
N LYS A 159 -17.73 7.59 3.82
CA LYS A 159 -17.57 8.00 5.23
C LYS A 159 -17.03 9.44 5.37
N ILE A 160 -16.18 9.92 4.46
CA ILE A 160 -15.58 11.27 4.55
C ILE A 160 -16.48 12.40 4.03
N GLY A 161 -17.53 12.08 3.25
CA GLY A 161 -18.55 13.03 2.78
C GLY A 161 -18.33 13.55 1.35
N LYS A 162 -19.43 13.95 0.68
CA LYS A 162 -19.49 14.23 -0.77
C LYS A 162 -18.53 15.34 -1.25
N LEU A 163 -18.35 16.43 -0.49
CA LEU A 163 -17.47 17.54 -0.87
C LEU A 163 -16.00 17.10 -0.95
N ASN A 164 -15.56 16.26 -0.03
CA ASN A 164 -14.22 15.69 -0.04
C ASN A 164 -14.04 14.75 -1.24
N ASN A 165 -15.05 13.96 -1.58
CA ASN A 165 -14.99 13.02 -2.72
C ASN A 165 -14.78 13.74 -4.06
N VAL A 166 -15.47 14.87 -4.27
CA VAL A 166 -15.28 15.70 -5.47
C VAL A 166 -13.86 16.26 -5.55
N TRP A 167 -13.30 16.67 -4.41
CA TRP A 167 -11.93 17.19 -4.37
C TRP A 167 -10.87 16.14 -4.72
N PHE A 168 -11.07 14.88 -4.33
CA PHE A 168 -10.16 13.78 -4.67
C PHE A 168 -10.39 13.22 -6.07
N GLY A 169 -11.61 13.28 -6.60
CA GLY A 169 -11.95 12.80 -7.95
C GLY A 169 -11.32 13.60 -9.10
N ASN A 170 -10.97 14.87 -8.88
CA ASN A 170 -10.42 15.76 -9.91
C ASN A 170 -8.88 15.74 -10.02
N ARG A 171 -8.18 14.82 -9.34
CA ARG A 171 -6.71 14.81 -9.33
C ARG A 171 -6.13 13.87 -10.39
N LEU A 172 -5.11 14.39 -11.08
CA LEU A 172 -4.40 13.67 -12.16
C LEU A 172 -3.40 12.62 -11.65
N TYR A 173 -2.95 12.74 -10.39
CA TYR A 173 -1.88 11.93 -9.80
C TYR A 173 -2.20 11.49 -8.37
N TRP A 174 -1.94 10.23 -8.05
CA TRP A 174 -2.08 9.67 -6.71
C TRP A 174 -0.71 9.40 -6.08
N THR A 175 -0.53 9.81 -4.83
CA THR A 175 0.74 9.77 -4.11
C THR A 175 0.52 9.26 -2.69
N PRO A 176 1.56 8.79 -1.98
CA PRO A 176 1.45 8.38 -0.58
C PRO A 176 0.88 9.47 0.33
N LYS A 177 1.17 10.74 0.02
CA LYS A 177 0.63 11.91 0.71
C LYS A 177 -0.88 12.02 0.57
N TYR A 178 -1.45 11.73 -0.59
CA TYR A 178 -2.90 11.76 -0.79
C TYR A 178 -3.61 10.67 0.00
N ILE A 179 -3.07 9.44 0.01
CA ILE A 179 -3.64 8.37 0.83
C ILE A 179 -3.63 8.76 2.31
N ALA A 180 -2.50 9.31 2.78
CA ALA A 180 -2.42 9.81 4.15
C ALA A 180 -3.44 10.93 4.45
N GLN A 181 -3.76 11.81 3.49
CA GLN A 181 -4.81 12.83 3.65
C GLN A 181 -6.20 12.21 3.80
N ILE A 182 -6.53 11.21 3.00
CA ILE A 182 -7.81 10.48 3.10
C ILE A 182 -7.89 9.75 4.45
N CYS A 183 -6.82 9.09 4.88
CA CYS A 183 -6.77 8.45 6.20
C CYS A 183 -6.85 9.47 7.35
N ASN A 184 -6.32 10.70 7.19
CA ASN A 184 -6.53 11.77 8.18
C ASN A 184 -8.02 12.18 8.23
N LEU A 185 -8.70 12.30 7.10
CA LEU A 185 -10.14 12.62 7.09
C LEU A 185 -10.98 11.52 7.75
N LEU A 186 -10.59 10.25 7.58
CA LEU A 186 -11.21 9.13 8.31
C LEU A 186 -10.91 9.22 9.81
N ARG A 187 -9.67 9.54 10.20
CA ARG A 187 -9.28 9.75 11.59
C ARG A 187 -10.09 10.88 12.23
N ASP A 188 -10.29 11.99 11.52
CA ASP A 188 -11.06 13.15 12.00
C ASP A 188 -12.55 12.83 12.18
N LYS A 189 -13.01 11.66 11.70
CA LYS A 189 -14.34 11.09 11.91
C LYS A 189 -14.35 9.87 12.85
N ASP A 190 -13.29 9.68 13.63
CA ASP A 190 -13.10 8.52 14.52
C ASP A 190 -13.16 7.16 13.79
N LEU A 191 -12.75 7.12 12.52
CA LEU A 191 -12.67 5.91 11.70
C LEU A 191 -11.23 5.51 11.39
N ALA A 192 -10.24 6.23 11.90
CA ALA A 192 -8.85 5.79 11.83
C ALA A 192 -8.03 6.25 13.03
N VAL A 193 -6.98 5.50 13.35
CA VAL A 193 -5.94 5.87 14.32
C VAL A 193 -4.63 6.01 13.56
N LYS A 194 -3.90 7.11 13.79
CA LYS A 194 -2.65 7.42 13.12
C LYS A 194 -1.48 7.22 14.07
N THR A 195 -0.49 6.45 13.65
CA THR A 195 0.79 6.29 14.31
C THR A 195 1.90 6.83 13.41
N LYS A 196 2.71 7.75 13.92
CA LYS A 196 3.85 8.33 13.18
C LYS A 196 5.15 7.75 13.74
N ALA A 197 5.99 7.21 12.87
CA ALA A 197 7.29 6.69 13.26
C ALA A 197 8.34 7.81 13.39
N GLY A 198 9.39 7.55 14.16
CA GLY A 198 10.49 8.50 14.39
C GLY A 198 11.31 8.81 13.13
N ASN A 199 11.30 7.92 12.14
CA ASN A 199 11.98 8.09 10.85
C ASN A 199 11.15 8.87 9.81
N CYS A 200 9.99 9.41 10.17
CA CYS A 200 9.17 10.15 9.21
C CYS A 200 9.88 11.45 8.77
N PRO A 201 10.05 11.68 7.46
CA PRO A 201 10.78 12.85 6.96
C PRO A 201 10.12 14.15 7.38
N ALA A 202 10.93 15.18 7.56
CA ALA A 202 10.45 16.52 7.88
C ALA A 202 9.56 17.06 6.75
N LYS A 203 8.58 17.91 7.09
CA LYS A 203 7.67 18.56 6.12
C LYS A 203 8.37 19.37 5.03
N LYS A 204 9.66 19.67 5.20
CA LYS A 204 10.48 20.43 4.27
C LYS A 204 11.23 19.46 3.35
N SER A 205 10.62 19.12 2.24
CA SER A 205 11.39 18.86 1.03
C SER A 205 10.55 19.32 -0.15
N ASN A 206 11.13 20.15 -1.00
CA ASN A 206 10.61 20.49 -2.33
C ASN A 206 10.64 19.25 -3.27
N PHE A 207 10.48 18.05 -2.70
CA PHE A 207 10.66 16.78 -3.38
C PHE A 207 9.52 16.52 -4.37
N GLU A 208 8.30 17.00 -4.13
CA GLU A 208 7.25 16.97 -5.16
C GLU A 208 7.73 17.70 -6.43
N GLY A 209 8.33 18.89 -6.30
CA GLY A 209 8.90 19.64 -7.42
C GLY A 209 10.07 18.92 -8.12
N LYS A 210 11.02 18.37 -7.34
CA LYS A 210 12.15 17.58 -7.88
C LYS A 210 11.70 16.27 -8.54
N LEU A 211 10.70 15.58 -7.99
CA LEU A 211 10.18 14.32 -8.51
C LEU A 211 9.45 14.55 -9.84
N PHE A 212 8.62 15.60 -9.96
CA PHE A 212 8.02 15.98 -11.25
C PHE A 212 9.08 16.34 -12.30
N GLN A 213 10.16 17.03 -11.88
CA GLN A 213 11.29 17.36 -12.74
C GLN A 213 12.09 16.10 -13.17
N LEU A 214 12.29 15.12 -12.29
CA LEU A 214 12.94 13.83 -12.58
C LEU A 214 12.07 12.94 -13.48
N MET A 215 10.74 13.07 -13.42
CA MET A 215 9.79 12.35 -14.26
C MET A 215 9.54 13.02 -15.63
N GLY A 216 10.20 14.15 -15.92
CA GLY A 216 10.04 14.87 -17.19
C GLY A 216 8.64 15.49 -17.38
N VAL A 217 7.84 15.61 -16.33
CA VAL A 217 6.51 16.23 -16.37
C VAL A 217 6.71 17.72 -16.09
N ARG A 218 6.65 18.54 -17.14
CA ARG A 218 6.63 20.01 -17.05
C ARG A 218 5.27 20.52 -16.57
#